data_AF-A0A967SHP2-F1
#
_entry.id   AF-A0A967SHP2-F1
#
_cell.length_a   1.000
_cell.length_b   1.000
_cell.length_c   1.000
_cell.angle_alpha   90.00
_cell.angle_beta   90.00
_cell.angle_gamma   90.00
#
_symmetry.space_group_name_H-M   'P 1'
#
loop_
_entity.id
_entity.type
_entity.pdbx_description
1 polymer ?
#
loop_
_entity_poly.entity_id
_entity_poly.type
_entity_poly.pdbx_seq_one_letter_code
_entity_poly.pdbx_strand_id
1 'polypeptide(L)'
;MAKAAPIELGQVLREALWEPADTAVLTSATLTTRDGFDFLAGRLGLERDVRVTEETHPSPFDFTEQTMVAIPTDVPDLGRAHDA
;
A
#
# COMPACT_ATOMS: atom_id res chain seq x y z
N MET A 1 15.15 -6.16 -26.51
CA MET A 1 14.02 -5.28 -26.15
C MET A 1 14.18 -4.88 -24.70
N ALA A 2 14.33 -3.60 -24.40
CA ALA A 2 14.33 -3.12 -23.03
C ALA A 2 12.93 -3.30 -22.44
N LYS A 3 12.81 -4.06 -21.35
CA LYS A 3 11.58 -4.09 -20.55
C LYS A 3 11.60 -2.83 -19.67
N ALA A 4 10.80 -1.84 -20.03
CA ALA A 4 10.58 -0.66 -19.18
C ALA A 4 9.26 -0.85 -18.44
N ALA A 5 9.31 -0.79 -17.10
CA ALA A 5 8.11 -0.72 -16.27
C ALA A 5 7.79 0.75 -15.99
N PRO A 6 6.54 1.20 -16.18
CA PRO A 6 6.15 2.56 -15.83
C PRO A 6 6.37 2.78 -14.34
N ILE A 7 6.99 3.90 -13.98
CA ILE A 7 7.10 4.30 -12.58
C ILE A 7 5.73 4.72 -12.08
N GLU A 8 4.94 5.46 -12.86
CA GLU A 8 3.56 5.85 -12.51
C GLU A 8 2.53 5.00 -13.24
N LEU A 9 1.66 4.32 -12.50
CA LEU A 9 0.67 3.38 -13.05
C LEU A 9 -0.76 3.93 -13.07
N GLY A 10 -1.03 5.05 -12.39
CA GLY A 10 -2.38 5.57 -12.20
C GLY A 10 -3.15 5.79 -13.50
N GLN A 11 -2.51 6.35 -14.53
CA GLN A 11 -3.15 6.55 -15.84
C GLN A 11 -3.47 5.21 -16.53
N VAL A 12 -2.53 4.27 -16.50
CA VAL A 12 -2.72 2.94 -17.11
C VAL A 12 -3.88 2.20 -16.45
N LEU A 13 -3.97 2.26 -15.12
CA LEU A 13 -5.05 1.63 -14.37
C LEU A 13 -6.40 2.34 -14.63
N ARG A 14 -6.40 3.66 -14.82
CA ARG A 14 -7.62 4.39 -15.17
C ARG A 14 -8.23 3.90 -16.47
N GLU A 15 -7.44 3.89 -17.54
CA GLU A 15 -7.91 3.49 -18.87
C GLU A 15 -8.25 1.99 -18.93
N ALA A 16 -7.42 1.14 -18.31
CA ALA A 16 -7.54 -0.31 -18.46
C ALA A 16 -8.47 -0.99 -17.44
N LEU A 17 -8.74 -0.34 -16.30
CA LEU A 17 -9.45 -0.97 -15.18
C LEU A 17 -10.58 -0.10 -14.63
N TRP A 18 -10.34 1.18 -14.33
CA TRP A 18 -11.33 2.01 -13.63
C TRP A 18 -12.43 2.56 -14.54
N GLU A 19 -12.11 3.02 -15.75
CA GLU A 19 -13.10 3.49 -16.73
C GLU A 19 -14.03 2.37 -17.27
N PRO A 20 -13.55 1.17 -17.61
CA PRO A 20 -14.42 0.10 -18.11
C PRO A 20 -15.20 -0.64 -17.01
N ALA A 21 -14.85 -0.46 -15.73
CA ALA A 21 -15.54 -1.12 -14.62
C ALA A 21 -16.66 -0.23 -14.05
N ASP A 22 -17.89 -0.75 -14.03
CA ASP A 22 -19.02 -0.03 -13.41
C ASP A 22 -18.83 0.15 -11.90
N THR A 23 -18.19 -0.80 -11.23
CA THR A 23 -17.90 -0.78 -9.78
C THR A 23 -16.73 -1.71 -9.47
N ALA A 24 -15.86 -1.29 -8.56
CA ALA A 24 -14.76 -2.11 -8.04
C ALA A 24 -14.72 -2.03 -6.50
N VAL A 25 -14.33 -3.13 -5.86
CA VAL A 25 -14.08 -3.20 -4.41
C VAL A 25 -12.64 -3.61 -4.19
N LEU A 26 -11.87 -2.74 -3.54
CA LEU A 26 -10.51 -3.03 -3.12
C LEU A 26 -10.54 -3.32 -1.62
N THR A 27 -10.06 -4.51 -1.23
CA THR A 27 -10.00 -4.91 0.17
C THR A 27 -8.67 -5.56 0.48
N SER A 28 -8.06 -5.16 1.58
CA SER A 28 -6.88 -5.78 2.16
C SER A 28 -6.76 -5.33 3.62
N ALA A 29 -6.00 -6.07 4.41
CA ALA A 29 -5.70 -5.73 5.80
C ALA A 29 -4.75 -4.52 5.92
N THR A 30 -4.13 -4.08 4.83
CA THR A 30 -3.03 -3.09 4.84
C THR A 30 -3.14 -2.06 3.70
N LEU A 31 -4.35 -1.60 3.37
CA LEU A 31 -4.52 -0.57 2.33
C LEU A 31 -4.14 0.85 2.80
N THR A 32 -4.28 1.12 4.10
CA THR A 32 -3.99 2.43 4.66
C THR A 32 -2.55 2.57 5.12
N THR A 33 -2.09 3.82 5.09
CA THR A 33 -0.91 4.26 5.84
C THR A 33 -1.37 5.07 7.05
N ARG A 34 -0.42 5.62 7.82
CA ARG A 34 -0.74 6.52 8.93
C ARG A 34 -1.67 7.67 8.52
N ASP A 35 -1.53 8.14 7.28
CA ASP A 35 -2.26 9.29 6.75
C ASP A 35 -3.55 8.89 6.00
N GLY A 36 -4.01 7.63 6.15
CA GLY A 36 -5.21 7.13 5.46
C GLY A 36 -4.90 6.51 4.10
N PHE A 37 -5.80 6.69 3.13
CA PHE A 37 -5.74 6.07 1.80
C PHE A 37 -5.05 6.93 0.74
N ASP A 38 -4.71 8.20 1.03
CA ASP A 38 -4.16 9.16 0.05
C ASP A 38 -2.98 8.59 -0.76
N PHE A 39 -2.03 7.94 -0.08
CA PHE A 39 -0.89 7.31 -0.74
C PHE A 39 -1.31 6.24 -1.77
N LEU A 40 -2.27 5.40 -1.39
CA LEU A 40 -2.78 4.35 -2.28
C LEU A 40 -3.57 4.98 -3.43
N ALA A 41 -4.43 5.95 -3.14
CA ALA A 41 -5.25 6.63 -4.13
C ALA A 41 -4.40 7.30 -5.21
N GLY A 42 -3.32 8.00 -4.84
CA GLY A 42 -2.35 8.57 -5.77
C GLY A 42 -1.68 7.52 -6.66
N ARG A 43 -1.25 6.40 -6.07
CA ARG A 43 -0.58 5.32 -6.81
C ARG A 43 -1.47 4.61 -7.80
N LEU A 44 -2.75 4.46 -7.46
CA LEU A 44 -3.75 3.78 -8.27
C LEU A 44 -4.48 4.71 -9.25
N GLY A 45 -4.27 6.03 -9.17
CA GLY A 45 -4.95 6.99 -10.01
C GLY A 45 -6.43 7.18 -9.64
N LEU A 46 -6.76 7.10 -8.35
CA LEU A 46 -8.11 7.25 -7.81
C LEU A 46 -8.42 8.66 -7.28
N GLU A 47 -7.44 9.57 -7.27
CA GLU A 47 -7.58 10.92 -6.68
C GLU A 47 -8.56 11.85 -7.42
N ARG A 48 -8.90 11.55 -8.67
CA ARG A 48 -9.73 12.40 -9.53
C ARG A 48 -10.66 11.57 -10.39
N ASP A 49 -11.85 12.10 -10.62
CA ASP A 49 -12.83 11.58 -11.60
C ASP A 49 -13.32 10.15 -11.34
N VAL A 50 -13.04 9.61 -10.15
CA VAL A 50 -13.55 8.32 -9.65
C VAL A 50 -14.22 8.58 -8.31
N ARG A 51 -15.44 8.09 -8.12
CA ARG A 51 -16.12 8.14 -6.82
C ARG A 51 -15.56 7.01 -5.94
N VAL A 52 -14.92 7.38 -4.84
CA VAL A 52 -14.33 6.43 -3.89
C VAL A 52 -15.04 6.55 -2.54
N THR A 53 -15.36 5.41 -1.95
CA THR A 53 -15.75 5.30 -0.54
C THR A 53 -14.67 4.52 0.18
N GLU A 54 -14.19 5.05 1.29
CA GLU A 54 -13.08 4.50 2.05
C GLU A 54 -13.55 4.07 3.44
N GLU A 55 -13.20 2.85 3.81
CA GLU A 55 -13.53 2.31 5.12
C GLU A 55 -12.34 1.54 5.71
N THR A 56 -12.11 1.75 7.00
CA THR A 56 -11.15 0.98 7.79
C THR A 56 -11.90 0.24 8.88
N HIS A 57 -11.60 -1.04 9.02
CA HIS A 57 -12.16 -1.85 10.10
C HIS A 57 -11.04 -2.21 11.09
N PRO A 58 -11.25 -1.98 12.41
CA PRO A 58 -10.27 -2.39 13.41
C PRO A 58 -10.11 -3.91 13.39
N SER A 59 -8.91 -4.37 13.71
CA SER A 59 -8.67 -5.80 13.89
C SER A 59 -9.49 -6.35 15.06
N PRO A 60 -10.06 -7.56 14.95
CA PRO A 60 -10.83 -8.17 16.02
C PRO A 60 -9.97 -8.81 17.12
N PHE A 61 -8.63 -8.85 16.95
CA PHE A 61 -7.72 -9.55 17.86
C PHE A 61 -7.18 -8.64 18.97
N ASP A 62 -6.92 -9.25 20.14
CA ASP A 62 -6.27 -8.57 21.26
C ASP A 62 -4.75 -8.74 21.14
N PHE A 63 -4.09 -7.80 20.46
CA PHE A 63 -2.63 -7.84 20.31
C PHE A 63 -1.88 -7.62 21.62
N THR A 64 -2.52 -7.11 22.67
CA THR A 64 -1.87 -6.90 23.97
C THR A 64 -1.59 -8.25 24.63
N GLU A 65 -2.56 -9.15 24.58
CA GLU A 65 -2.47 -10.47 25.22
C GLU A 65 -2.06 -11.59 24.25
N GLN A 66 -2.29 -11.41 22.93
CA GLN A 66 -2.10 -12.45 21.91
C GLN A 66 -0.89 -12.22 21.01
N THR A 67 0.00 -11.28 21.33
CA THR A 67 1.20 -11.01 20.52
C THR A 67 2.40 -10.65 21.38
N MET A 68 3.59 -10.98 20.90
CA MET A 68 4.86 -10.55 21.47
C MET A 68 5.64 -9.78 20.40
N VAL A 69 6.11 -8.58 20.74
CA VAL A 69 7.02 -7.80 19.89
C VAL A 69 8.45 -8.09 20.32
N ALA A 70 9.26 -8.65 19.42
CA ALA A 70 10.67 -8.92 19.67
C ALA A 70 11.54 -8.04 18.77
N ILE A 71 12.52 -7.36 19.36
CA ILE A 71 13.51 -6.54 18.65
C ILE A 71 14.89 -7.18 18.90
N PRO A 72 15.47 -7.89 17.92
CA PRO A 72 16.80 -8.48 18.08
C PRO A 72 17.86 -7.39 18.15
N THR A 73 18.81 -7.50 19.09
CA THR A 73 19.86 -6.50 19.37
C THR A 73 21.25 -6.95 18.92
N ASP A 74 21.35 -8.15 18.38
CA ASP A 74 22.56 -8.83 17.93
C ASP A 74 22.70 -8.86 16.40
N VAL A 75 21.77 -8.23 15.68
CA VAL A 75 21.85 -8.11 14.21
C VAL A 75 22.95 -7.10 13.85
N PRO A 76 23.90 -7.47 12.97
CA PRO A 76 24.94 -6.54 12.51
C PRO A 76 24.33 -5.30 11.87
N ASP A 77 24.89 -4.14 12.16
CA ASP A 77 24.47 -2.89 11.54
C ASP A 77 24.75 -2.95 10.02
N LEU A 78 23.67 -2.95 9.22
CA LEU A 78 23.74 -2.99 7.76
C LEU A 78 24.46 -1.75 7.18
N GLY A 79 24.61 -0.67 7.95
CA GLY A 79 25.30 0.55 7.53
C GLY A 79 26.83 0.45 7.49
N ARG A 80 27.45 -0.54 8.14
CA ARG A 80 28.93 -0.64 8.21
C ARG A 80 29.58 -1.45 7.10
N ALA A 81 28.80 -2.05 6.19
CA ALA A 81 29.33 -2.87 5.10
C ALA A 81 29.96 -2.06 3.95
N HIS A 82 29.90 -0.72 3.98
CA HIS A 82 30.47 0.15 2.95
C HIS A 82 31.81 0.80 3.30
N ASP A 83 32.34 0.59 4.52
CA ASP A 83 33.58 1.23 4.99
C ASP A 83 34.74 0.23 5.22
N ALA A 84 34.68 -0.98 4.62
CA ALA A 84 35.74 -1.98 4.66
C ALA A 84 36.43 -2.17 3.31
#